data_AF-A0A836QLQ9-F1
#
_entry.id   AF-A0A836QLQ9-F1
#
_cell.length_a   1.000
_cell.length_b   1.000
_cell.length_c   1.000
_cell.angle_alpha   90.00
_cell.angle_beta   90.00
_cell.angle_gamma   90.00
#
_symmetry.space_group_name_H-M   'P 1'
#
loop_
_entity.id
_entity.type
_entity.pdbx_description
1 polymer ?
#
loop_
_entity_poly.entity_id
_entity_poly.type
_entity_poly.pdbx_seq_one_letter_code
_entity_poly.pdbx_strand_id
1 'polypeptide(L)'
;MRLADIVAAALLTLLPAQAEEFHGFDPAAFEGRMLAPEQLQAMVADAQDHSPPTNGASYVFGFANLQRDMIFGIRVEDSIKANVEAAGIEVRVADNRLDGATALSNAQSFVRRRVDYVLEFQTDVNFGPVIMQHFNRAHIGVIAIDIPMLGATFFGADNPRSGFMCGSYLAQAARERFGPEVFEKGYLVVGELPQSGAIPAMRTNGQVAGFLAVAPGFAPERIIKIDTKNTLQYSFQQMGNVLGRIPPGAPILITAINDQSVTGMLRAVKQMGRQQDALAVGMGADEQETLMGEENFVASVAYFPERYGNYLIPIALMQLAGRAVPPAVLVNHVLVTPANICQYYAEFPCVDEAALAYEFPAKAFAGHLQSLKANPDLSEYGELIPDR
;
A
#
# COMPACT_ATOMS: atom_id res chain seq x y z
N MET A 1 -13.61 66.27 1.28
CA MET A 1 -14.42 65.05 1.35
C MET A 1 -14.51 64.44 -0.05
N ARG A 2 -13.56 63.57 -0.41
CA ARG A 2 -13.65 62.64 -1.55
C ARG A 2 -12.85 61.39 -1.17
N LEU A 3 -13.53 60.26 -1.23
CA LEU A 3 -13.10 58.94 -0.75
C LEU A 3 -11.96 58.40 -1.61
N ALA A 4 -11.05 57.68 -0.96
CA ALA A 4 -10.02 56.86 -1.57
C ALA A 4 -10.61 55.50 -1.96
N ASP A 5 -10.37 55.09 -3.20
CA ASP A 5 -10.70 53.76 -3.72
C ASP A 5 -9.71 52.73 -3.16
N ILE A 6 -10.20 51.83 -2.30
CA ILE A 6 -9.49 50.61 -1.89
C ILE A 6 -10.08 49.47 -2.73
N VAL A 7 -9.30 48.98 -3.68
CA VAL A 7 -9.60 47.72 -4.39
C VAL A 7 -9.27 46.57 -3.44
N ALA A 8 -10.29 45.92 -2.90
CA ALA A 8 -10.14 44.68 -2.15
C ALA A 8 -9.87 43.53 -3.13
N ALA A 9 -8.63 43.05 -3.15
CA ALA A 9 -8.30 41.78 -3.78
C ALA A 9 -8.89 40.65 -2.93
N ALA A 10 -10.00 40.06 -3.38
CA ALA A 10 -10.53 38.86 -2.78
C ALA A 10 -9.61 37.68 -3.14
N LEU A 11 -8.80 37.22 -2.19
CA LEU A 11 -8.20 35.89 -2.25
C LEU A 11 -9.36 34.88 -2.21
N LEU A 12 -9.67 34.25 -3.34
CA LEU A 12 -10.43 33.00 -3.34
C LEU A 12 -9.54 31.95 -2.68
N THR A 13 -9.81 31.65 -1.41
CA THR A 13 -9.37 30.40 -0.80
C THR A 13 -10.15 29.29 -1.50
N LEU A 14 -9.50 28.56 -2.41
CA LEU A 14 -9.99 27.28 -2.91
C LEU A 14 -10.07 26.33 -1.71
N LEU A 15 -11.27 26.15 -1.16
CA LEU A 15 -11.55 25.04 -0.26
C LEU A 15 -11.35 23.76 -1.08
N PRO A 16 -10.72 22.70 -0.52
CA PRO A 16 -10.66 21.42 -1.21
C PRO A 16 -12.10 20.99 -1.50
N ALA A 17 -12.38 20.67 -2.76
CA ALA A 17 -13.67 20.13 -3.15
C ALA A 17 -13.91 18.85 -2.34
N GLN A 18 -14.92 18.86 -1.47
CA GLN A 18 -15.36 17.63 -0.82
C GLN A 18 -15.89 16.72 -1.92
N ALA A 19 -15.41 15.48 -1.97
CA ALA A 19 -15.94 14.50 -2.89
C ALA A 19 -17.43 14.32 -2.58
N GLU A 20 -18.28 14.51 -3.58
CA GLU A 20 -19.71 14.26 -3.45
C GLU A 20 -19.94 12.75 -3.40
N GLU A 21 -20.84 12.29 -2.55
CA GLU A 21 -21.25 10.89 -2.55
C GLU A 21 -21.77 10.50 -3.95
N PHE A 22 -21.37 9.32 -4.43
CA PHE A 22 -21.69 8.85 -5.77
C PHE A 22 -22.19 7.41 -5.72
N HIS A 23 -23.52 7.25 -5.68
CA HIS A 23 -24.20 5.95 -5.66
C HIS A 23 -23.74 5.02 -4.51
N GLY A 24 -23.54 5.56 -3.31
CA GLY A 24 -23.06 4.84 -2.13
C GLY A 24 -21.54 4.86 -1.93
N PHE A 25 -20.82 5.57 -2.81
CA PHE A 25 -19.36 5.69 -2.78
C PHE A 25 -18.92 7.09 -2.34
N ASP A 26 -18.17 7.17 -1.25
CA ASP A 26 -17.42 8.35 -0.84
C ASP A 26 -15.94 7.95 -0.69
N PRO A 27 -15.04 8.37 -1.60
CA PRO A 27 -13.65 7.95 -1.56
C PRO A 27 -12.91 8.35 -0.28
N ALA A 28 -13.38 9.36 0.47
CA ALA A 28 -12.75 9.80 1.72
C ALA A 28 -13.18 8.98 2.95
N ALA A 29 -14.30 8.25 2.87
CA ALA A 29 -14.87 7.50 3.98
C ALA A 29 -15.11 6.02 3.67
N PHE A 30 -14.74 5.54 2.48
CA PHE A 30 -15.04 4.18 2.04
C PHE A 30 -14.25 3.13 2.82
N GLU A 31 -14.94 2.06 3.25
CA GLU A 31 -14.35 0.96 4.01
C GLU A 31 -13.97 -0.26 3.16
N GLY A 32 -14.14 -0.16 1.84
CA GLY A 32 -13.71 -1.20 0.89
C GLY A 32 -14.65 -2.39 0.76
N ARG A 33 -15.91 -2.24 1.18
CA ARG A 33 -16.97 -3.21 0.84
C ARG A 33 -17.32 -3.11 -0.64
N MET A 34 -17.61 -4.22 -1.31
CA MET A 34 -18.06 -4.17 -2.70
C MET A 34 -19.43 -3.49 -2.78
N LEU A 35 -19.60 -2.55 -3.72
CA LEU A 35 -20.90 -1.94 -4.02
C LEU A 35 -21.81 -2.97 -4.71
N ALA A 36 -23.13 -2.82 -4.55
CA ALA A 36 -24.07 -3.68 -5.25
C ALA A 36 -23.97 -3.47 -6.78
N PRO A 37 -24.21 -4.52 -7.60
CA PRO A 37 -24.16 -4.40 -9.05
C PRO A 37 -25.01 -3.24 -9.60
N GLU A 38 -26.18 -2.99 -9.02
CA GLU A 38 -27.09 -1.92 -9.45
C GLU A 38 -26.47 -0.52 -9.22
N GLN A 39 -25.71 -0.36 -8.13
CA GLN A 39 -24.99 0.89 -7.84
C GLN A 39 -23.88 1.11 -8.86
N LEU A 40 -23.07 0.08 -9.12
CA LEU A 40 -21.98 0.15 -10.11
C LEU A 40 -22.52 0.42 -11.53
N GLN A 41 -23.63 -0.21 -11.91
CA GLN A 41 -24.27 0.02 -13.21
C GLN A 41 -24.85 1.43 -13.33
N ALA A 42 -25.40 2.00 -12.25
CA ALA A 42 -25.83 3.39 -12.22
C ALA A 42 -24.64 4.36 -12.38
N MET A 43 -23.50 4.08 -11.74
CA MET A 43 -22.26 4.83 -11.95
C MET A 43 -21.77 4.74 -13.39
N VAL A 44 -21.88 3.57 -14.03
CA VAL A 44 -21.55 3.40 -15.45
C VAL A 44 -22.46 4.25 -16.32
N ALA A 45 -23.77 4.29 -16.07
CA ALA A 45 -24.72 5.11 -16.83
C ALA A 45 -24.37 6.60 -16.75
N ASP A 46 -24.17 7.13 -15.52
CA ASP A 46 -23.76 8.52 -15.31
C ASP A 46 -22.41 8.84 -15.99
N ALA A 47 -21.47 7.89 -15.92
CA ALA A 47 -20.19 8.02 -16.58
C ALA A 47 -20.35 8.07 -18.11
N GLN A 48 -21.16 7.19 -18.70
CA GLN A 48 -21.38 7.13 -20.16
C GLN A 48 -22.09 8.39 -20.68
N ASP A 49 -23.00 8.96 -19.90
CA ASP A 49 -23.70 10.21 -20.25
C ASP A 49 -22.73 11.39 -20.34
N HIS A 50 -21.69 11.43 -19.49
CA HIS A 50 -20.69 12.49 -19.50
C HIS A 50 -19.51 12.20 -20.46
N SER A 51 -18.96 10.98 -20.43
CA SER A 51 -17.80 10.53 -21.21
C SER A 51 -18.10 9.24 -21.98
N PRO A 52 -18.71 9.30 -23.19
CA PRO A 52 -19.10 8.09 -23.91
C PRO A 52 -17.92 7.12 -24.17
N PRO A 53 -18.13 5.78 -24.09
CA PRO A 53 -17.08 4.81 -24.36
C PRO A 53 -16.51 4.95 -25.76
N THR A 54 -15.20 4.82 -25.90
CA THR A 54 -14.46 4.99 -27.16
C THR A 54 -14.86 4.00 -28.26
N ASN A 55 -15.38 2.82 -27.89
CA ASN A 55 -15.91 1.83 -28.82
C ASN A 55 -17.39 2.02 -29.17
N GLY A 56 -18.08 2.99 -28.53
CA GLY A 56 -19.49 3.29 -28.73
C GLY A 56 -20.49 2.32 -28.09
N ALA A 57 -20.04 1.38 -27.25
CA ALA A 57 -20.89 0.34 -26.67
C ALA A 57 -20.69 0.15 -25.16
N SER A 58 -19.47 -0.14 -24.71
CA SER A 58 -19.17 -0.39 -23.28
C SER A 58 -17.74 0.05 -22.96
N TYR A 59 -17.52 0.45 -21.72
CA TYR A 59 -16.19 0.80 -21.25
C TYR A 59 -15.25 -0.41 -21.27
N VAL A 60 -14.01 -0.16 -21.67
CA VAL A 60 -12.90 -1.09 -21.64
C VAL A 60 -11.78 -0.46 -20.83
N PHE A 61 -11.57 -0.92 -19.60
CA PHE A 61 -10.47 -0.46 -18.77
C PHE A 61 -9.19 -1.26 -19.06
N GLY A 62 -8.03 -0.61 -18.95
CA GLY A 62 -6.73 -1.28 -18.87
C GLY A 62 -6.35 -1.50 -17.41
N PHE A 63 -5.88 -2.68 -17.05
CA PHE A 63 -5.22 -2.92 -15.76
C PHE A 63 -3.82 -3.47 -16.00
N ALA A 64 -2.81 -2.69 -15.65
CA ALA A 64 -1.41 -3.13 -15.62
C ALA A 64 -1.08 -3.61 -14.21
N ASN A 65 -1.09 -4.94 -14.04
CA ASN A 65 -0.81 -5.60 -12.78
C ASN A 65 0.69 -5.49 -12.43
N LEU A 66 1.01 -5.35 -11.15
CA LEU A 66 2.37 -5.32 -10.61
C LEU A 66 3.19 -6.54 -11.05
N GLN A 67 2.66 -7.72 -10.75
CA GLN A 67 3.12 -9.02 -11.24
C GLN A 67 2.07 -10.10 -10.92
N ARG A 68 2.00 -11.15 -11.74
CA ARG A 68 0.98 -12.22 -11.61
C ARG A 68 1.49 -13.51 -10.94
N ASP A 69 2.70 -13.49 -10.40
CA ASP A 69 3.31 -14.57 -9.60
C ASP A 69 3.34 -14.27 -8.10
N MET A 70 2.75 -13.15 -7.67
CA MET A 70 2.59 -12.74 -6.28
C MET A 70 1.12 -12.77 -5.87
N ILE A 71 0.82 -13.33 -4.69
CA ILE A 71 -0.54 -13.46 -4.17
C ILE A 71 -1.25 -12.11 -4.13
N PHE A 72 -0.60 -11.07 -3.60
CA PHE A 72 -1.13 -9.70 -3.61
C PHE A 72 -1.62 -9.25 -4.99
N GLY A 73 -0.78 -9.39 -6.03
CA GLY A 73 -1.12 -8.97 -7.40
C GLY A 73 -2.26 -9.79 -8.00
N ILE A 74 -2.35 -11.09 -7.67
CA ILE A 74 -3.45 -11.95 -8.08
C ILE A 74 -4.77 -11.50 -7.41
N ARG A 75 -4.75 -11.24 -6.09
CA ARG A 75 -5.94 -10.81 -5.34
C ARG A 75 -6.47 -9.45 -5.80
N VAL A 76 -5.58 -8.50 -6.12
CA VAL A 76 -5.96 -7.21 -6.73
C VAL A 76 -6.61 -7.43 -8.10
N GLU A 77 -6.03 -8.28 -8.95
CA GLU A 77 -6.58 -8.61 -10.27
C GLU A 77 -7.98 -9.22 -10.17
N ASP A 78 -8.17 -10.20 -9.28
CA ASP A 78 -9.45 -10.87 -9.08
C ASP A 78 -10.50 -9.91 -8.53
N SER A 79 -10.12 -9.04 -7.59
CA SER A 79 -10.99 -7.97 -7.06
C SER A 79 -11.45 -7.02 -8.17
N ILE A 80 -10.54 -6.58 -9.04
CA ILE A 80 -10.87 -5.71 -10.19
C ILE A 80 -11.83 -6.43 -11.14
N LYS A 81 -11.55 -7.70 -11.49
CA LYS A 81 -12.41 -8.49 -12.38
C LYS A 81 -13.83 -8.62 -11.85
N ALA A 82 -13.99 -8.91 -10.55
CA ALA A 82 -15.31 -9.01 -9.94
C ALA A 82 -16.10 -7.69 -10.03
N ASN A 83 -15.43 -6.55 -9.83
CA ASN A 83 -16.07 -5.24 -9.91
C ASN A 83 -16.43 -4.82 -11.34
N VAL A 84 -15.59 -5.12 -12.33
CA VAL A 84 -15.94 -4.84 -13.73
C VAL A 84 -17.08 -5.72 -14.23
N GLU A 85 -17.12 -6.99 -13.80
CA GLU A 85 -18.24 -7.89 -14.10
C GLU A 85 -19.55 -7.36 -13.51
N ALA A 86 -19.55 -6.98 -12.23
CA ALA A 86 -20.72 -6.41 -11.57
C ALA A 86 -21.18 -5.09 -12.23
N ALA A 87 -20.24 -4.26 -12.68
CA ALA A 87 -20.50 -3.01 -13.39
C ALA A 87 -20.96 -3.21 -14.85
N GLY A 88 -20.80 -4.40 -15.44
CA GLY A 88 -21.11 -4.65 -16.85
C GLY A 88 -20.11 -4.01 -17.84
N ILE A 89 -18.86 -3.81 -17.44
CA ILE A 89 -17.77 -3.26 -18.27
C ILE A 89 -16.67 -4.29 -18.51
N GLU A 90 -15.72 -3.99 -19.40
CA GLU A 90 -14.61 -4.88 -19.71
C GLU A 90 -13.29 -4.43 -19.06
N VAL A 91 -12.39 -5.39 -18.82
CA VAL A 91 -10.99 -5.10 -18.44
C VAL A 91 -10.00 -5.85 -19.32
N ARG A 92 -8.93 -5.15 -19.73
CA ARG A 92 -7.77 -5.70 -20.43
C ARG A 92 -6.60 -5.72 -19.46
N VAL A 93 -6.24 -6.92 -19.01
CA VAL A 93 -5.14 -7.11 -18.06
C VAL A 93 -3.81 -7.24 -18.80
N ALA A 94 -2.79 -6.57 -18.29
CA ALA A 94 -1.39 -6.74 -18.64
C ALA A 94 -0.57 -6.98 -17.37
N ASP A 95 0.63 -7.55 -17.53
CA ASP A 95 1.54 -7.87 -16.42
C ASP A 95 2.81 -7.02 -16.57
N ASN A 96 3.12 -6.20 -15.56
CA ASN A 96 4.31 -5.35 -15.51
C ASN A 96 5.57 -6.12 -15.10
N ARG A 97 5.42 -7.29 -14.47
CA ARG A 97 6.54 -8.18 -14.10
C ARG A 97 7.60 -7.50 -13.23
N LEU A 98 7.19 -6.57 -12.37
CA LEU A 98 8.08 -5.70 -11.59
C LEU A 98 9.15 -4.95 -12.42
N ASP A 99 8.88 -4.69 -13.70
CA ASP A 99 9.83 -4.08 -14.62
C ASP A 99 9.26 -2.81 -15.27
N GLY A 100 9.94 -1.68 -15.09
CA GLY A 100 9.48 -0.39 -15.59
C GLY A 100 9.39 -0.32 -17.11
N ALA A 101 10.31 -0.97 -17.84
CA ALA A 101 10.28 -1.00 -19.30
C ALA A 101 9.10 -1.82 -19.85
N THR A 102 8.75 -2.91 -19.17
CA THR A 102 7.56 -3.71 -19.43
C THR A 102 6.30 -2.90 -19.13
N ALA A 103 6.24 -2.18 -18.01
CA ALA A 103 5.13 -1.28 -17.68
C ALA A 103 4.92 -0.20 -18.76
N LEU A 104 5.99 0.43 -19.23
CA LEU A 104 5.92 1.37 -20.36
C LEU A 104 5.39 0.72 -21.64
N SER A 105 5.83 -0.50 -21.95
CA SER A 105 5.34 -1.24 -23.11
C SER A 105 3.85 -1.59 -23.01
N ASN A 106 3.37 -1.91 -21.80
CA ASN A 106 1.96 -2.16 -21.50
C ASN A 106 1.13 -0.88 -21.67
N ALA A 107 1.61 0.25 -21.14
CA ALA A 107 0.95 1.56 -21.31
C ALA A 107 0.76 1.93 -22.79
N GLN A 108 1.81 1.75 -23.61
CA GLN A 108 1.71 1.96 -25.06
C GLN A 108 0.70 1.01 -25.73
N SER A 109 0.60 -0.23 -25.25
CA SER A 109 -0.38 -1.20 -25.74
C SER A 109 -1.81 -0.76 -25.43
N PHE A 110 -2.07 -0.27 -24.22
CA PHE A 110 -3.38 0.27 -23.83
C PHE A 110 -3.79 1.47 -24.67
N VAL A 111 -2.88 2.42 -24.92
CA VAL A 111 -3.14 3.55 -25.82
C VAL A 111 -3.50 3.07 -27.23
N ARG A 112 -2.74 2.11 -27.80
CA ARG A 112 -3.05 1.56 -29.13
C ARG A 112 -4.41 0.86 -29.20
N ARG A 113 -4.80 0.20 -28.10
CA ARG A 113 -6.09 -0.49 -27.97
C ARG A 113 -7.25 0.44 -27.64
N ARG A 114 -6.98 1.73 -27.39
CA ARG A 114 -7.98 2.75 -27.04
C ARG A 114 -8.83 2.32 -25.85
N VAL A 115 -8.19 1.91 -24.76
CA VAL A 115 -8.91 1.73 -23.48
C VAL A 115 -9.44 3.08 -23.00
N ASP A 116 -10.54 3.05 -22.25
CA ASP A 116 -11.20 4.28 -21.78
C ASP A 116 -10.58 4.83 -20.49
N TYR A 117 -9.97 3.95 -19.69
CA TYR A 117 -9.36 4.29 -18.42
C TYR A 117 -8.25 3.29 -18.08
N VAL A 118 -7.25 3.68 -17.28
CA VAL A 118 -6.17 2.78 -16.84
C VAL A 118 -6.02 2.75 -15.33
N LEU A 119 -5.89 1.53 -14.81
CA LEU A 119 -5.43 1.21 -13.47
C LEU A 119 -3.97 0.74 -13.61
N GLU A 120 -3.01 1.55 -13.15
CA GLU A 120 -1.58 1.31 -13.37
C GLU A 120 -0.88 0.97 -12.06
N PHE A 121 -0.35 -0.24 -11.95
CA PHE A 121 0.36 -0.75 -10.77
C PHE A 121 1.82 -1.07 -11.11
N GLN A 122 2.63 -0.04 -11.37
CA GLN A 122 4.05 -0.16 -11.68
C GLN A 122 4.92 0.04 -10.42
N THR A 123 6.14 -0.52 -10.37
CA THR A 123 7.03 -0.47 -9.19
C THR A 123 8.19 0.54 -9.28
N ASP A 124 8.58 0.98 -10.47
CA ASP A 124 9.76 1.82 -10.68
C ASP A 124 9.35 3.29 -10.85
N VAL A 125 9.62 4.10 -9.83
CA VAL A 125 9.25 5.51 -9.78
C VAL A 125 9.80 6.31 -10.99
N ASN A 126 10.92 5.86 -11.59
CA ASN A 126 11.52 6.55 -12.73
C ASN A 126 10.72 6.42 -14.02
N PHE A 127 9.84 5.41 -14.13
CA PHE A 127 9.01 5.20 -15.31
C PHE A 127 7.67 5.94 -15.27
N GLY A 128 7.24 6.42 -14.10
CA GLY A 128 5.99 7.17 -13.93
C GLY A 128 5.83 8.33 -14.92
N PRO A 129 6.81 9.24 -15.10
CA PRO A 129 6.69 10.36 -16.03
C PRO A 129 6.49 9.95 -17.49
N VAL A 130 7.23 8.95 -17.98
CA VAL A 130 7.12 8.52 -19.39
C VAL A 130 5.85 7.71 -19.64
N ILE A 131 5.39 6.92 -18.67
CA ILE A 131 4.10 6.23 -18.72
C ILE A 131 2.96 7.26 -18.82
N MET A 132 2.92 8.24 -17.90
CA MET A 132 1.88 9.28 -17.91
C MET A 132 1.92 10.14 -19.17
N GLN A 133 3.10 10.37 -19.75
CA GLN A 133 3.19 11.09 -21.03
C GLN A 133 2.39 10.41 -22.15
N HIS A 134 2.36 9.07 -22.19
CA HIS A 134 1.56 8.34 -23.17
C HIS A 134 0.06 8.48 -22.92
N PHE A 135 -0.39 8.34 -21.67
CA PHE A 135 -1.80 8.46 -21.31
C PHE A 135 -2.33 9.88 -21.48
N ASN A 136 -1.56 10.89 -21.04
CA ASN A 136 -1.92 12.30 -21.19
C ASN A 136 -2.10 12.71 -22.66
N ARG A 137 -1.21 12.27 -23.56
CA ARG A 137 -1.35 12.53 -25.01
C ARG A 137 -2.57 11.84 -25.63
N ALA A 138 -2.99 10.73 -25.05
CA ALA A 138 -4.16 9.98 -25.50
C ALA A 138 -5.46 10.42 -24.80
N HIS A 139 -5.37 11.36 -23.85
CA HIS A 139 -6.48 11.78 -22.98
C HIS A 139 -7.14 10.63 -22.22
N ILE A 140 -6.34 9.66 -21.76
CA ILE A 140 -6.80 8.52 -20.96
C ILE A 140 -6.56 8.81 -19.47
N GLY A 141 -7.61 8.72 -18.66
CA GLY A 141 -7.52 8.86 -17.21
C GLY A 141 -6.79 7.69 -16.56
N VAL A 142 -6.07 7.96 -15.47
CA VAL A 142 -5.22 6.98 -14.79
C VAL A 142 -5.43 7.04 -13.28
N ILE A 143 -5.56 5.88 -12.66
CA ILE A 143 -5.30 5.70 -11.23
C ILE A 143 -3.94 5.02 -11.10
N ALA A 144 -3.03 5.66 -10.36
CA ALA A 144 -1.72 5.13 -10.00
C ALA A 144 -1.82 4.37 -8.68
N ILE A 145 -1.50 3.07 -8.71
CA ILE A 145 -1.59 2.17 -7.56
C ILE A 145 -0.23 2.11 -6.87
N ASP A 146 -0.20 2.47 -5.58
CA ASP A 146 0.94 2.50 -4.64
C ASP A 146 2.14 3.39 -5.00
N ILE A 147 2.44 3.61 -6.28
CA ILE A 147 3.53 4.49 -6.74
C ILE A 147 2.93 5.70 -7.46
N PRO A 148 3.10 6.92 -6.92
CA PRO A 148 2.46 8.10 -7.50
C PRO A 148 3.02 8.41 -8.88
N MET A 149 2.12 8.84 -9.77
CA MET A 149 2.49 9.33 -11.08
C MET A 149 1.79 10.67 -11.30
N LEU A 150 2.58 11.71 -11.62
CA LEU A 150 2.06 13.06 -11.77
C LEU A 150 0.94 13.12 -12.84
N GLY A 151 -0.23 13.62 -12.44
CA GLY A 151 -1.42 13.70 -13.30
C GLY A 151 -2.38 12.51 -13.19
N ALA A 152 -2.06 11.50 -12.37
CA ALA A 152 -2.97 10.41 -12.01
C ALA A 152 -3.53 10.61 -10.60
N THR A 153 -4.71 10.06 -10.33
CA THR A 153 -5.21 9.89 -8.96
C THR A 153 -4.36 8.85 -8.25
N PHE A 154 -3.90 9.13 -7.03
CA PHE A 154 -3.19 8.14 -6.23
C PHE A 154 -4.17 7.25 -5.47
N PHE A 155 -3.99 5.95 -5.56
CA PHE A 155 -4.65 4.97 -4.71
C PHE A 155 -3.62 4.04 -4.08
N GLY A 156 -3.72 3.76 -2.79
CA GLY A 156 -2.81 2.81 -2.17
C GLY A 156 -2.87 2.79 -0.65
N ALA A 157 -1.78 2.36 -0.04
CA ALA A 157 -1.67 2.25 1.41
C ALA A 157 -1.47 3.60 2.12
N ASP A 158 -1.99 3.70 3.34
CA ASP A 158 -1.48 4.64 4.35
C ASP A 158 -0.13 4.11 4.85
N ASN A 159 0.91 4.41 4.07
CA ASN A 159 2.27 3.96 4.29
C ASN A 159 2.83 4.38 5.66
N PRO A 160 2.68 5.66 6.11
CA PRO A 160 3.12 6.05 7.45
C PRO A 160 2.45 5.24 8.57
N ARG A 161 1.12 5.11 8.54
CA ARG A 161 0.38 4.41 9.60
C ARG A 161 0.68 2.92 9.61
N SER A 162 0.59 2.27 8.46
CA SER A 162 0.78 0.83 8.36
C SER A 162 2.21 0.42 8.76
N GLY A 163 3.21 1.17 8.31
CA GLY A 163 4.59 0.99 8.73
C GLY A 163 4.77 1.16 10.23
N PHE A 164 4.26 2.26 10.79
CA PHE A 164 4.35 2.54 12.22
C PHE A 164 3.70 1.44 13.05
N MET A 165 2.49 0.99 12.67
CA MET A 165 1.80 -0.11 13.32
C MET A 165 2.64 -1.38 13.37
N CYS A 166 3.24 -1.75 12.24
CA CYS A 166 4.11 -2.92 12.12
C CYS A 166 5.31 -2.84 13.07
N GLY A 167 6.03 -1.73 13.04
CA GLY A 167 7.20 -1.50 13.88
C GLY A 167 6.91 -1.53 15.38
N SER A 168 5.86 -0.83 15.81
CA SER A 168 5.49 -0.77 17.23
C SER A 168 4.98 -2.11 17.73
N TYR A 169 4.23 -2.85 16.92
CA TYR A 169 3.81 -4.20 17.29
C TYR A 169 5.00 -5.16 17.39
N LEU A 170 5.92 -5.15 16.41
CA LEU A 170 7.13 -5.98 16.43
C LEU A 170 7.95 -5.74 17.70
N ALA A 171 8.15 -4.48 18.11
CA ALA A 171 8.87 -4.15 19.33
C ALA A 171 8.16 -4.67 20.60
N GLN A 172 6.84 -4.52 20.70
CA GLN A 172 6.07 -5.01 21.85
C GLN A 172 6.09 -6.54 21.92
N ALA A 173 5.83 -7.21 20.79
CA ALA A 173 5.84 -8.67 20.70
C ALA A 173 7.24 -9.25 20.99
N ALA A 174 8.30 -8.60 20.53
CA ALA A 174 9.67 -9.02 20.81
C ALA A 174 10.04 -8.86 22.30
N ARG A 175 9.62 -7.76 22.93
CA ARG A 175 9.82 -7.54 24.37
C ARG A 175 9.09 -8.57 25.22
N GLU A 176 7.87 -8.95 24.82
CA GLU A 176 7.11 -10.01 25.50
C GLU A 176 7.76 -11.38 25.29
N ARG A 177 8.11 -11.74 24.05
CA ARG A 177 8.68 -13.05 23.70
C ARG A 177 10.06 -13.30 24.32
N PHE A 178 10.97 -12.34 24.21
CA PHE A 178 12.37 -12.53 24.64
C PHE A 178 12.65 -12.01 26.05
N GLY A 179 11.74 -11.20 26.61
CA GLY A 179 12.00 -10.43 27.82
C GLY A 179 12.86 -9.18 27.53
N PRO A 180 12.76 -8.15 28.38
CA PRO A 180 13.35 -6.83 28.10
C PRO A 180 14.89 -6.87 27.96
N GLU A 181 15.59 -7.63 28.80
CA GLU A 181 17.06 -7.67 28.78
C GLU A 181 17.65 -8.33 27.51
N VAL A 182 16.96 -9.33 26.95
CA VAL A 182 17.39 -10.02 25.74
C VAL A 182 17.00 -9.21 24.51
N PHE A 183 15.80 -8.62 24.52
CA PHE A 183 15.31 -7.72 23.47
C PHE A 183 16.30 -6.58 23.17
N GLU A 184 16.86 -5.93 24.19
CA GLU A 184 17.82 -4.83 24.03
C GLU A 184 19.11 -5.22 23.29
N LYS A 185 19.41 -6.53 23.17
CA LYS A 185 20.56 -7.06 22.44
C LYS A 185 20.22 -7.46 20.99
N GLY A 186 18.96 -7.28 20.58
CA GLY A 186 18.46 -7.68 19.28
C GLY A 186 18.97 -6.83 18.13
N TYR A 187 18.70 -7.30 16.91
CA TYR A 187 18.96 -6.62 15.65
C TYR A 187 17.65 -6.51 14.87
N LEU A 188 17.29 -5.29 14.49
CA LEU A 188 16.15 -5.04 13.61
C LEU A 188 16.63 -5.12 12.17
N VAL A 189 16.07 -6.02 11.37
CA VAL A 189 16.33 -6.13 9.94
C VAL A 189 15.08 -5.69 9.18
N VAL A 190 15.21 -4.62 8.40
CA VAL A 190 14.13 -4.04 7.60
C VAL A 190 14.40 -4.27 6.12
N GLY A 191 13.51 -5.01 5.47
CA GLY A 191 13.52 -5.21 4.03
C GLY A 191 12.87 -4.05 3.27
N GLU A 192 13.67 -3.28 2.56
CA GLU A 192 13.26 -2.09 1.80
C GLU A 192 13.06 -2.37 0.30
N LEU A 193 12.46 -1.39 -0.39
CA LEU A 193 12.32 -1.38 -1.85
C LEU A 193 12.69 0.00 -2.42
N PRO A 194 13.99 0.34 -2.49
CA PRO A 194 14.42 1.69 -2.90
C PRO A 194 13.96 2.11 -4.30
N GLN A 195 13.79 1.16 -5.23
CA GLN A 195 13.37 1.44 -6.60
C GLN A 195 12.00 2.11 -6.70
N SER A 196 11.16 1.95 -5.67
CA SER A 196 9.79 2.44 -5.67
C SER A 196 9.64 3.85 -5.07
N GLY A 197 10.76 4.46 -4.68
CA GLY A 197 10.81 5.87 -4.30
C GLY A 197 10.22 6.17 -2.92
N ALA A 198 9.89 7.45 -2.71
CA ALA A 198 9.63 8.00 -1.39
C ALA A 198 8.35 7.47 -0.72
N ILE A 199 7.30 7.16 -1.49
CA ILE A 199 6.01 6.74 -0.93
C ILE A 199 6.12 5.39 -0.21
N PRO A 200 6.65 4.32 -0.84
CA PRO A 200 6.95 3.09 -0.11
C PRO A 200 8.07 3.24 0.92
N ALA A 201 9.01 4.18 0.75
CA ALA A 201 10.02 4.46 1.77
C ALA A 201 9.40 5.03 3.06
N MET A 202 8.28 5.75 3.00
CA MET A 202 7.54 6.16 4.20
C MET A 202 7.04 4.95 5.01
N ARG A 203 6.73 3.82 4.36
CA ARG A 203 6.33 2.57 5.04
C ARG A 203 7.46 2.00 5.87
N THR A 204 8.62 1.79 5.26
CA THR A 204 9.77 1.16 5.91
C THR A 204 10.43 2.09 6.94
N ASN A 205 10.44 3.40 6.68
CA ASN A 205 10.81 4.38 7.71
C ASN A 205 9.78 4.45 8.84
N GLY A 206 8.48 4.27 8.54
CA GLY A 206 7.43 4.11 9.54
C GLY A 206 7.65 2.88 10.42
N GLN A 207 8.08 1.75 9.86
CA GLN A 207 8.45 0.54 10.62
C GLN A 207 9.57 0.84 11.62
N VAL A 208 10.61 1.54 11.20
CA VAL A 208 11.70 1.95 12.11
C VAL A 208 11.18 2.92 13.17
N ALA A 209 10.39 3.93 12.79
CA ALA A 209 9.84 4.92 13.71
C ALA A 209 8.91 4.31 14.76
N GLY A 210 8.02 3.40 14.36
CA GLY A 210 7.11 2.68 15.26
C GLY A 210 7.88 1.78 16.23
N PHE A 211 8.92 1.10 15.73
CA PHE A 211 9.80 0.29 16.58
C PHE A 211 10.50 1.15 17.64
N LEU A 212 11.10 2.27 17.23
CA LEU A 212 11.79 3.20 18.12
C LEU A 212 10.85 3.95 19.08
N ALA A 213 9.56 4.08 18.75
CA ALA A 213 8.58 4.62 19.69
C ALA A 213 8.39 3.75 20.93
N VAL A 214 8.56 2.42 20.78
CA VAL A 214 8.50 1.45 21.89
C VAL A 214 9.87 1.20 22.52
N ALA A 215 10.94 1.34 21.72
CA ALA A 215 12.33 1.13 22.13
C ALA A 215 13.23 2.33 21.80
N PRO A 216 13.06 3.49 22.48
CA PRO A 216 13.76 4.73 22.13
C PRO A 216 15.27 4.67 22.34
N GLY A 217 15.77 3.74 23.16
CA GLY A 217 17.19 3.51 23.40
C GLY A 217 17.85 2.49 22.47
N PHE A 218 17.11 1.94 21.50
CA PHE A 218 17.63 0.90 20.62
C PHE A 218 18.77 1.45 19.74
N ALA A 219 19.89 0.73 19.72
CA ALA A 219 21.11 1.20 19.06
C ALA A 219 20.92 1.30 17.53
N PRO A 220 21.15 2.48 16.91
CA PRO A 220 21.01 2.66 15.46
C PRO A 220 21.84 1.69 14.63
N GLU A 221 23.02 1.28 15.12
CA GLU A 221 23.93 0.36 14.45
C GLU A 221 23.38 -1.08 14.38
N ARG A 222 22.32 -1.38 15.14
CA ARG A 222 21.61 -2.67 15.12
C ARG A 222 20.36 -2.64 14.24
N ILE A 223 20.10 -1.53 13.57
CA ILE A 223 19.06 -1.41 12.55
C ILE A 223 19.71 -1.61 11.18
N ILE A 224 19.45 -2.77 10.59
CA ILE A 224 20.02 -3.18 9.32
C ILE A 224 18.92 -3.07 8.25
N LYS A 225 19.19 -2.30 7.21
CA LYS A 225 18.31 -2.16 6.05
C LYS A 225 18.86 -2.95 4.87
N ILE A 226 18.00 -3.72 4.20
CA ILE A 226 18.37 -4.52 3.01
C ILE A 226 17.38 -4.27 1.89
N ASP A 227 17.83 -4.17 0.65
CA ASP A 227 16.94 -4.15 -0.51
C ASP A 227 16.40 -5.56 -0.78
N THR A 228 15.09 -5.76 -0.72
CA THR A 228 14.47 -7.07 -0.97
C THR A 228 14.06 -7.27 -2.42
N LYS A 229 14.16 -6.23 -3.25
CA LYS A 229 13.64 -6.20 -4.62
C LYS A 229 12.19 -6.64 -4.74
N ASN A 230 11.42 -6.56 -3.64
CA ASN A 230 10.04 -7.01 -3.57
C ASN A 230 9.85 -8.51 -3.88
N THR A 231 10.88 -9.34 -3.66
CA THR A 231 10.80 -10.78 -3.97
C THR A 231 11.26 -11.66 -2.81
N LEU A 232 10.65 -12.84 -2.71
CA LEU A 232 11.06 -13.87 -1.75
C LEU A 232 12.53 -14.28 -1.94
N GLN A 233 12.94 -14.51 -3.19
CA GLN A 233 14.26 -15.06 -3.49
C GLN A 233 15.37 -14.09 -3.12
N TYR A 234 15.20 -12.80 -3.43
CA TYR A 234 16.21 -11.80 -3.14
C TYR A 234 16.22 -11.45 -1.64
N SER A 235 15.05 -11.39 -0.99
CA SER A 235 14.99 -11.19 0.47
C SER A 235 15.66 -12.33 1.24
N PHE A 236 15.49 -13.58 0.82
CA PHE A 236 16.20 -14.74 1.34
C PHE A 236 17.72 -14.60 1.21
N GLN A 237 18.20 -14.24 0.01
CA GLN A 237 19.63 -14.07 -0.24
C GLN A 237 20.23 -12.95 0.64
N GLN A 238 19.58 -11.79 0.68
CA GLN A 238 20.08 -10.65 1.46
C GLN A 238 20.03 -10.92 2.96
N MET A 239 19.00 -11.59 3.45
CA MET A 239 18.95 -11.99 4.85
C MET A 239 20.07 -12.97 5.20
N GLY A 240 20.35 -13.95 4.34
CA GLY A 240 21.51 -14.85 4.49
C GLY A 240 22.83 -14.09 4.64
N ASN A 241 23.05 -13.04 3.84
CA ASN A 241 24.24 -12.19 3.93
C ASN A 241 24.31 -11.40 5.25
N VAL A 242 23.16 -10.96 5.77
CA VAL A 242 23.08 -10.18 7.02
C VAL A 242 23.27 -11.06 8.24
N LEU A 243 22.81 -12.31 8.22
CA LEU A 243 22.88 -13.20 9.38
C LEU A 243 24.29 -13.40 9.92
N GLY A 244 25.32 -13.38 9.07
CA GLY A 244 26.72 -13.47 9.50
C GLY A 244 27.21 -12.27 10.31
N ARG A 245 26.50 -11.14 10.29
CA ARG A 245 26.80 -9.93 11.06
C ARG A 245 26.08 -9.89 12.41
N ILE A 246 25.10 -10.76 12.62
CA ILE A 246 24.29 -10.81 13.85
C ILE A 246 24.90 -11.88 14.78
N PRO A 247 25.34 -11.51 15.99
CA PRO A 247 25.92 -12.47 16.93
C PRO A 247 24.98 -13.66 17.22
N PRO A 248 25.51 -14.88 17.40
CA PRO A 248 24.72 -16.02 17.84
C PRO A 248 23.94 -15.73 19.13
N GLY A 249 22.68 -16.13 19.19
CA GLY A 249 21.78 -15.91 20.34
C GLY A 249 21.26 -14.48 20.51
N ALA A 250 21.65 -13.53 19.66
CA ALA A 250 21.00 -12.22 19.62
C ALA A 250 19.66 -12.30 18.88
N PRO A 251 18.56 -11.71 19.41
CA PRO A 251 17.28 -11.68 18.71
C PRO A 251 17.38 -11.07 17.31
N ILE A 252 16.67 -11.65 16.37
CA ILE A 252 16.56 -11.21 14.98
C ILE A 252 15.12 -10.74 14.76
N LEU A 253 14.91 -9.43 14.73
CA LEU A 253 13.61 -8.79 14.62
C LEU A 253 13.40 -8.38 13.17
N ILE A 254 12.39 -8.95 12.51
CA ILE A 254 12.28 -8.92 11.05
C ILE A 254 11.02 -8.18 10.64
N THR A 255 11.17 -7.28 9.68
CA THR A 255 10.06 -6.75 8.91
C THR A 255 10.54 -6.39 7.50
N ALA A 256 9.61 -6.18 6.59
CA ALA A 256 9.93 -5.79 5.22
C ALA A 256 8.77 -5.03 4.58
N ILE A 257 8.97 -4.59 3.35
CA ILE A 257 7.97 -3.87 2.55
C ILE A 257 6.67 -4.67 2.35
N ASN A 258 6.74 -6.01 2.34
CA ASN A 258 5.61 -6.92 2.18
C ASN A 258 5.84 -8.29 2.86
N ASP A 259 4.77 -9.08 2.98
CA ASP A 259 4.78 -10.43 3.56
C ASP A 259 5.72 -11.38 2.80
N GLN A 260 5.70 -11.37 1.47
CA GLN A 260 6.54 -12.25 0.65
C GLN A 260 8.05 -12.06 0.95
N SER A 261 8.47 -10.81 1.17
CA SER A 261 9.83 -10.47 1.57
C SER A 261 10.14 -11.02 2.97
N VAL A 262 9.24 -10.82 3.95
CA VAL A 262 9.38 -11.39 5.30
C VAL A 262 9.49 -12.90 5.26
N THR A 263 8.68 -13.58 4.46
CA THR A 263 8.72 -15.03 4.25
C THR A 263 10.10 -15.49 3.76
N GLY A 264 10.69 -14.80 2.78
CA GLY A 264 12.04 -15.11 2.31
C GLY A 264 13.11 -14.90 3.39
N MET A 265 12.99 -13.83 4.19
CA MET A 265 13.91 -13.56 5.30
C MET A 265 13.82 -14.63 6.39
N LEU A 266 12.61 -15.03 6.80
CA LEU A 266 12.38 -16.11 7.78
C LEU A 266 12.93 -17.45 7.29
N ARG A 267 12.79 -17.76 5.99
CA ARG A 267 13.39 -18.98 5.41
C ARG A 267 14.92 -18.98 5.52
N ALA A 268 15.58 -17.84 5.34
CA ALA A 268 17.03 -17.74 5.50
C ALA A 268 17.47 -17.95 6.96
N VAL A 269 16.72 -17.39 7.92
CA VAL A 269 16.94 -17.62 9.35
C VAL A 269 16.84 -19.11 9.69
N LYS A 270 15.78 -19.76 9.21
CA LYS A 270 15.52 -21.19 9.43
C LYS A 270 16.61 -22.06 8.81
N GLN A 271 17.09 -21.74 7.61
CA GLN A 271 18.20 -22.45 6.98
C GLN A 271 19.49 -22.38 7.82
N MET A 272 19.71 -21.27 8.53
CA MET A 272 20.85 -21.09 9.43
C MET A 272 20.63 -21.68 10.84
N GLY A 273 19.49 -22.36 11.08
CA GLY A 273 19.17 -22.94 12.39
C GLY A 273 18.97 -21.90 13.49
N ARG A 274 18.52 -20.69 13.12
CA ARG A 274 18.33 -19.56 14.03
C ARG A 274 16.86 -19.22 14.28
N GLN A 275 15.93 -20.11 13.94
CA GLN A 275 14.49 -19.82 14.08
C GLN A 275 14.08 -19.45 15.51
N GLN A 276 14.72 -20.03 16.54
CA GLN A 276 14.45 -19.71 17.94
C GLN A 276 14.86 -18.29 18.35
N ASP A 277 15.73 -17.64 17.57
CA ASP A 277 16.20 -16.29 17.83
C ASP A 277 15.34 -15.24 17.11
N ALA A 278 14.36 -15.64 16.29
CA ALA A 278 13.70 -14.73 15.36
C ALA A 278 12.25 -14.39 15.71
N LEU A 279 11.85 -13.21 15.30
CA LEU A 279 10.47 -12.75 15.34
C LEU A 279 10.21 -11.81 14.17
N ALA A 280 9.07 -11.96 13.51
CA ALA A 280 8.74 -11.20 12.31
C ALA A 280 7.32 -10.65 12.32
N VAL A 281 7.18 -9.44 11.77
CA VAL A 281 5.90 -8.83 11.44
C VAL A 281 5.91 -8.38 9.98
N GLY A 282 4.88 -8.81 9.25
CA GLY A 282 4.71 -8.57 7.82
C GLY A 282 3.84 -7.36 7.49
N MET A 283 3.64 -7.17 6.19
CA MET A 283 2.82 -6.12 5.57
C MET A 283 2.05 -6.73 4.39
N GLY A 284 0.73 -6.68 4.44
CA GLY A 284 -0.17 -7.15 3.38
C GLY A 284 -1.30 -8.03 3.93
N ALA A 285 -0.96 -8.96 4.82
CA ALA A 285 -1.77 -10.07 5.29
C ALA A 285 -2.28 -10.96 4.14
N ASP A 286 -1.48 -11.09 3.08
CA ASP A 286 -1.78 -11.90 1.90
C ASP A 286 -1.08 -13.27 1.91
N GLU A 287 0.01 -13.44 2.67
CA GLU A 287 0.69 -14.73 2.87
C GLU A 287 0.12 -15.49 4.08
N GLN A 288 -1.21 -15.64 4.12
CA GLN A 288 -1.97 -16.11 5.29
C GLN A 288 -1.58 -17.52 5.74
N GLU A 289 -1.31 -18.43 4.79
CA GLU A 289 -0.82 -19.77 5.10
C GLU A 289 0.55 -19.73 5.81
N THR A 290 1.43 -18.83 5.38
CA THR A 290 2.74 -18.65 6.05
C THR A 290 2.55 -18.03 7.43
N LEU A 291 1.68 -17.02 7.57
CA LEU A 291 1.35 -16.40 8.85
C LEU A 291 0.82 -17.44 9.86
N MET A 292 0.00 -18.39 9.41
CA MET A 292 -0.52 -19.47 10.26
C MET A 292 0.46 -20.62 10.48
N GLY A 293 1.39 -20.85 9.56
CA GLY A 293 2.29 -22.01 9.55
C GLY A 293 3.67 -21.77 10.15
N GLU A 294 4.09 -20.52 10.35
CA GLU A 294 5.41 -20.16 10.87
C GLU A 294 5.29 -19.42 12.21
N GLU A 295 5.67 -20.08 13.31
CA GLU A 295 5.59 -19.57 14.69
C GLU A 295 6.28 -18.21 14.91
N ASN A 296 7.29 -17.91 14.09
CA ASN A 296 8.03 -16.65 14.16
C ASN A 296 7.41 -15.53 13.34
N PHE A 297 6.40 -15.80 12.50
CA PHE A 297 5.62 -14.80 11.80
C PHE A 297 4.38 -14.48 12.64
N VAL A 298 4.46 -13.48 13.51
CA VAL A 298 3.44 -13.29 14.57
C VAL A 298 2.30 -12.37 14.21
N ALA A 299 2.49 -11.50 13.21
CA ALA A 299 1.44 -10.62 12.72
C ALA A 299 1.76 -10.11 11.31
N SER A 300 0.74 -9.65 10.60
CA SER A 300 0.90 -8.83 9.40
C SER A 300 -0.10 -7.68 9.41
N VAL A 301 0.33 -6.49 9.00
CA VAL A 301 -0.59 -5.35 8.84
C VAL A 301 -1.35 -5.53 7.53
N ALA A 302 -2.67 -5.72 7.58
CA ALA A 302 -3.48 -6.02 6.41
C ALA A 302 -3.71 -4.82 5.49
N TYR A 303 -3.71 -5.12 4.19
CA TYR A 303 -3.96 -4.17 3.10
C TYR A 303 -5.25 -4.52 2.35
N PHE A 304 -5.75 -5.75 2.51
CA PHE A 304 -6.96 -6.26 1.88
C PHE A 304 -6.93 -6.12 0.34
N PRO A 305 -5.95 -6.71 -0.36
CA PRO A 305 -5.86 -6.63 -1.83
C PRO A 305 -7.13 -7.14 -2.54
N GLU A 306 -7.86 -8.06 -1.93
CA GLU A 306 -9.16 -8.55 -2.40
C GLU A 306 -10.26 -7.47 -2.40
N ARG A 307 -10.02 -6.31 -1.80
CA ARG A 307 -10.92 -5.14 -1.77
C ARG A 307 -10.48 -4.02 -2.71
N TYR A 308 -9.33 -4.12 -3.39
CA TYR A 308 -8.80 -3.01 -4.20
C TYR A 308 -9.73 -2.63 -5.35
N GLY A 309 -10.33 -3.61 -6.04
CA GLY A 309 -11.32 -3.37 -7.08
C GLY A 309 -12.54 -2.57 -6.58
N ASN A 310 -12.91 -2.74 -5.31
CA ASN A 310 -14.05 -2.05 -4.69
C ASN A 310 -13.80 -0.53 -4.55
N TYR A 311 -12.55 -0.08 -4.59
CA TYR A 311 -12.20 1.34 -4.65
C TYR A 311 -11.93 1.77 -6.09
N LEU A 312 -11.09 1.01 -6.80
CA LEU A 312 -10.54 1.40 -8.09
C LEU A 312 -11.61 1.60 -9.17
N ILE A 313 -12.61 0.71 -9.24
CA ILE A 313 -13.67 0.81 -10.25
C ILE A 313 -14.59 2.00 -9.97
N PRO A 314 -15.13 2.18 -8.74
CA PRO A 314 -15.85 3.39 -8.36
C PRO A 314 -15.10 4.70 -8.63
N ILE A 315 -13.82 4.79 -8.29
CA ILE A 315 -13.00 6.00 -8.53
C ILE A 315 -12.92 6.29 -10.04
N ALA A 316 -12.61 5.28 -10.86
CA ALA A 316 -12.50 5.46 -12.31
C ALA A 316 -13.83 5.93 -12.93
N LEU A 317 -14.95 5.32 -12.52
CA LEU A 317 -16.29 5.71 -12.98
C LEU A 317 -16.66 7.13 -12.52
N MET A 318 -16.29 7.51 -11.30
CA MET A 318 -16.50 8.85 -10.78
C MET A 318 -15.76 9.90 -11.61
N GLN A 319 -14.50 9.64 -11.97
CA GLN A 319 -13.71 10.54 -12.83
C GLN A 319 -14.29 10.61 -14.25
N LEU A 320 -14.73 9.49 -14.82
CA LEU A 320 -15.39 9.46 -16.13
C LEU A 320 -16.73 10.21 -16.12
N ALA A 321 -17.46 10.21 -15.01
CA ALA A 321 -18.67 11.01 -14.80
C ALA A 321 -18.38 12.51 -14.57
N GLY A 322 -17.13 12.95 -14.66
CA GLY A 322 -16.75 14.36 -14.49
C GLY A 322 -16.78 14.82 -13.03
N ARG A 323 -16.86 13.90 -12.07
CA ARG A 323 -16.89 14.20 -10.64
C ARG A 323 -15.47 14.29 -10.09
N ALA A 324 -15.29 15.15 -9.09
CA ALA A 324 -14.02 15.31 -8.41
C ALA A 324 -13.71 14.10 -7.51
N VAL A 325 -12.43 13.72 -7.46
CA VAL A 325 -11.89 12.71 -6.55
C VAL A 325 -10.74 13.35 -5.77
N PRO A 326 -10.55 13.00 -4.48
CA PRO A 326 -9.38 13.45 -3.74
C PRO A 326 -8.08 13.03 -4.45
N PRO A 327 -6.99 13.80 -4.32
CA PRO A 327 -5.71 13.47 -4.96
C PRO A 327 -5.15 12.11 -4.48
N ALA A 328 -5.49 11.70 -3.25
CA ALA A 328 -5.13 10.44 -2.65
C ALA A 328 -6.34 9.73 -2.05
N VAL A 329 -6.49 8.44 -2.35
CA VAL A 329 -7.44 7.54 -1.70
C VAL A 329 -6.66 6.41 -1.05
N LEU A 330 -6.80 6.25 0.27
CA LEU A 330 -5.98 5.33 1.06
C LEU A 330 -6.83 4.20 1.63
N VAL A 331 -6.29 2.98 1.62
CA VAL A 331 -6.93 1.83 2.27
C VAL A 331 -6.75 1.89 3.79
N ASN A 332 -7.74 1.35 4.51
CA ASN A 332 -7.65 1.17 5.95
C ASN A 332 -6.81 -0.07 6.31
N HIS A 333 -6.08 0.03 7.42
CA HIS A 333 -5.20 -1.02 7.90
C HIS A 333 -5.65 -1.57 9.25
N VAL A 334 -5.56 -2.89 9.39
CA VAL A 334 -5.72 -3.58 10.66
C VAL A 334 -4.51 -4.49 10.90
N LEU A 335 -4.24 -4.80 12.15
CA LEU A 335 -3.22 -5.80 12.46
C LEU A 335 -3.88 -7.19 12.50
N VAL A 336 -3.41 -8.08 11.64
CA VAL A 336 -3.84 -9.48 11.59
C VAL A 336 -2.81 -10.36 12.28
N THR A 337 -3.28 -11.25 13.15
CA THR A 337 -2.49 -12.24 13.88
C THR A 337 -3.15 -13.60 13.72
N PRO A 338 -2.46 -14.71 14.02
CA PRO A 338 -3.09 -16.04 14.07
C PRO A 338 -4.35 -16.09 14.95
N ALA A 339 -4.36 -15.32 16.04
CA ALA A 339 -5.47 -15.25 16.98
C ALA A 339 -6.73 -14.53 16.42
N ASN A 340 -6.59 -13.59 15.47
CA ASN A 340 -7.72 -12.80 14.97
C ASN A 340 -8.02 -12.99 13.48
N ILE A 341 -7.23 -13.80 12.76
CA ILE A 341 -7.35 -13.97 11.31
C ILE A 341 -8.75 -14.40 10.85
N CYS A 342 -9.44 -15.22 11.64
CA CYS A 342 -10.80 -15.70 11.34
C CYS A 342 -11.86 -14.58 11.28
N GLN A 343 -11.58 -13.40 11.87
CA GLN A 343 -12.47 -12.24 11.83
C GLN A 343 -12.47 -11.57 10.44
N TYR A 344 -11.44 -11.83 9.64
CA TYR A 344 -11.22 -11.20 8.34
C TYR A 344 -11.30 -12.21 7.18
N TYR A 345 -10.92 -13.46 7.43
CA TYR A 345 -10.81 -14.51 6.43
C TYR A 345 -11.53 -15.77 6.94
N ALA A 346 -12.71 -16.03 6.39
CA ALA A 346 -13.64 -17.08 6.84
C ALA A 346 -13.12 -18.51 6.61
N GLU A 347 -12.11 -18.67 5.74
CA GLU A 347 -11.43 -19.93 5.48
C GLU A 347 -10.56 -20.39 6.66
N PHE A 348 -10.18 -19.50 7.59
CA PHE A 348 -9.40 -19.85 8.77
C PHE A 348 -10.31 -20.04 10.00
N PRO A 349 -10.14 -21.13 10.77
CA PRO A 349 -10.90 -21.33 11.99
C PRO A 349 -10.48 -20.31 13.05
N CYS A 350 -11.45 -19.86 13.86
CA CYS A 350 -11.11 -19.11 15.06
C CYS A 350 -10.40 -20.01 16.06
N VAL A 351 -9.31 -19.51 16.64
CA VAL A 351 -8.55 -20.17 17.68
C VAL A 351 -8.73 -19.44 19.01
N ASP A 352 -8.72 -20.17 20.11
CA ASP A 352 -8.74 -19.59 21.46
C ASP A 352 -7.30 -19.32 21.91
N GLU A 353 -6.63 -18.41 21.20
CA GLU A 353 -5.26 -17.99 21.48
C GLU A 353 -5.26 -16.52 21.93
N ALA A 354 -4.55 -16.23 23.02
CA ALA A 354 -4.43 -14.86 23.51
C ALA A 354 -3.49 -14.08 22.58
N ALA A 355 -4.03 -13.10 21.85
CA ALA A 355 -3.21 -12.13 21.15
C ALA A 355 -2.51 -11.18 22.14
N LEU A 356 -1.30 -10.73 21.80
CA LEU A 356 -0.70 -9.58 22.47
C LEU A 356 -1.71 -8.42 22.49
N ALA A 357 -1.93 -7.86 23.69
CA ALA A 357 -2.74 -6.67 23.89
C ALA A 357 -2.01 -5.45 23.31
N TYR A 358 -2.13 -5.26 22.00
CA TYR A 358 -1.41 -4.23 21.28
C TYR A 358 -1.88 -2.83 21.66
N GLU A 359 -0.93 -2.00 22.12
CA GLU A 359 -1.15 -0.58 22.37
C GLU A 359 -0.50 0.27 21.27
N PHE A 360 -1.29 0.92 20.41
CA PHE A 360 -0.78 1.81 19.37
C PHE A 360 -0.19 3.10 19.99
N PRO A 361 1.10 3.42 19.78
CA PRO A 361 1.73 4.64 20.32
C PRO A 361 1.25 5.94 19.65
N ALA A 362 -0.02 6.32 19.83
CA ALA A 362 -0.70 7.38 19.08
C ALA A 362 0.02 8.74 19.13
N LYS A 363 0.58 9.13 20.29
CA LYS A 363 1.33 10.39 20.43
C LYS A 363 2.63 10.39 19.61
N ALA A 364 3.35 9.28 19.63
CA ALA A 364 4.59 9.13 18.86
C ALA A 364 4.29 9.07 17.35
N PHE A 365 3.19 8.42 16.97
CA PHE A 365 2.72 8.41 15.58
C PHE A 365 2.37 9.83 15.08
N ALA A 366 1.64 10.63 15.87
CA ALA A 366 1.36 12.01 15.51
C ALA A 366 2.64 12.85 15.30
N GLY A 367 3.65 12.64 16.16
CA GLY A 367 4.98 13.25 15.98
C GLY A 367 5.70 12.75 14.71
N HIS A 368 5.55 11.48 14.36
CA HIS A 368 6.07 10.92 13.12
C HIS A 368 5.43 11.57 11.89
N LEU A 369 4.11 11.72 11.84
CA LEU A 369 3.42 12.42 10.75
C LEU A 369 3.89 13.87 10.61
N GLN A 370 4.07 14.59 11.72
CA GLN A 370 4.62 15.95 11.69
C GLN A 370 6.04 15.97 11.11
N SER A 371 6.87 14.97 11.44
CA SER A 371 8.23 14.87 10.90
C SER A 371 8.25 14.61 9.38
N LEU A 372 7.30 13.82 8.87
CA LEU A 372 7.16 13.58 7.44
C LEU A 372 6.74 14.85 6.70
N LYS A 373 5.75 15.58 7.23
CA LYS A 373 5.27 16.85 6.65
C LYS A 373 6.32 17.95 6.67
N ALA A 374 7.24 17.92 7.64
CA ALA A 374 8.35 18.86 7.74
C ALA A 374 9.57 18.47 6.88
N ASN A 375 9.58 17.27 6.28
CA ASN A 375 10.71 16.79 5.50
C ASN A 375 10.74 17.44 4.10
N PRO A 376 11.79 18.21 3.75
CA PRO A 376 11.90 18.85 2.43
C PRO A 376 11.88 17.85 1.27
N ASP A 377 12.42 16.64 1.46
CA ASP A 377 12.46 15.59 0.45
C ASP A 377 11.06 15.00 0.15
N LEU A 378 10.07 15.30 0.99
CA LEU A 378 8.68 14.88 0.82
C LEU A 378 7.74 16.02 0.43
N SER A 379 8.28 17.21 0.11
CA SER A 379 7.48 18.39 -0.19
C SER A 379 6.53 18.20 -1.38
N GLU A 380 6.93 17.42 -2.39
CA GLU A 380 6.10 17.08 -3.55
C GLU A 380 5.02 16.02 -3.25
N TYR A 381 5.08 15.39 -2.08
CA TYR A 381 4.19 14.31 -1.64
C TYR A 381 3.29 14.70 -0.47
N GLY A 382 3.23 15.99 -0.12
CA GLY A 382 2.49 16.46 1.06
C GLY A 382 1.02 16.03 1.09
N GLU A 383 0.35 15.99 -0.07
CA GLU A 383 -1.05 15.54 -0.20
C GLU A 383 -1.22 14.01 -0.01
N LEU A 384 -0.13 13.25 -0.10
CA LEU A 384 -0.11 11.80 0.12
C LEU A 384 0.26 11.44 1.56
N ILE A 385 0.56 12.44 2.41
CA ILE A 385 0.81 12.26 3.84
C ILE A 385 -0.50 12.54 4.61
N PRO A 386 -1.09 11.53 5.27
CA PRO A 386 -2.34 11.72 6.02
C PRO A 386 -2.23 12.76 7.13
N ASP A 387 -3.37 13.34 7.48
CA ASP A 387 -3.46 14.27 8.62
C ASP A 387 -3.48 13.58 9.98
N ARG A 388 -3.89 12.31 10.05
CA ARG A 388 -4.18 11.59 11.30
C ARG A 388 -3.94 10.10 11.23
#